data_AF-A0A2R4MIT5-F1
#
_entry.id   AF-A0A2R4MIT5-F1
#
_cell.length_a   1.000
_cell.length_b   1.000
_cell.length_c   1.000
_cell.angle_alpha   90.00
_cell.angle_beta   90.00
_cell.angle_gamma   90.00
#
_symmetry.space_group_name_H-M   'P 1'
#
loop_
_entity.id
_entity.type
_entity.pdbx_description
1 polymer ?
#
loop_
_entity_poly.entity_id
_entity_poly.type
_entity_poly.pdbx_seq_one_letter_code
_entity_poly.pdbx_strand_id
1 'polypeptide(L)'
;MDFHIPGDFLGLRSVLLNVSDHSIEPITNIEVTEVLATDLLDGFAQTPKLAVAILWAASRDEAIVVEHLVNIGCRSAIERVAHFLLELGARLALVDMGDKGGFFCPLSQYLLADALGLSAVHVNRVLRQLREQGLVTFQEGHVTYNNYAGLVELADFDPIYLEQNMPLMK
;
A
#
# COMPACT_ATOMS: atom_id res chain seq x y z
N MET A 1 8.91 -2.72 -5.09
CA MET A 1 9.24 -2.04 -3.82
C MET A 1 7.91 -1.69 -3.20
N ASP A 2 7.65 -2.16 -1.98
CA ASP A 2 6.36 -1.98 -1.33
C ASP A 2 6.51 -1.06 -0.12
N PHE A 3 5.44 -0.34 0.21
CA PHE A 3 5.40 0.56 1.36
C PHE A 3 4.47 -0.02 2.41
N HIS A 4 4.95 -0.12 3.65
CA HIS A 4 4.16 -0.55 4.80
C HIS A 4 3.59 0.66 5.55
N ILE A 5 2.38 0.50 6.06
CA ILE A 5 1.69 1.51 6.89
C ILE A 5 1.54 1.00 8.33
N PRO A 6 1.17 1.86 9.30
CA PRO A 6 0.88 1.41 10.65
C PRO A 6 -0.13 0.24 10.65
N GLY A 7 0.16 -0.79 11.44
CA GLY A 7 -0.66 -2.01 11.51
C GLY A 7 -0.24 -3.13 10.55
N ASP A 8 0.65 -2.88 9.58
CA ASP A 8 1.18 -3.94 8.72
C ASP A 8 2.22 -4.80 9.46
N PHE A 9 2.24 -6.10 9.16
CA PHE A 9 3.24 -7.02 9.68
C PHE A 9 4.52 -6.96 8.85
N LEU A 10 5.66 -6.85 9.52
CA LEU A 10 6.98 -6.88 8.90
C LEU A 10 7.61 -8.26 9.08
N GLY A 11 8.13 -8.85 8.01
CA GLY A 11 8.91 -10.10 8.10
C GLY A 11 8.11 -11.39 8.37
N LEU A 12 6.77 -11.36 8.26
CA LEU A 12 5.92 -12.53 8.50
C LEU A 12 6.28 -13.72 7.58
N ARG A 13 6.68 -13.46 6.33
CA ARG A 13 7.15 -14.51 5.40
C ARG A 13 8.43 -15.18 5.89
N SER A 14 9.36 -14.42 6.46
CA SER A 14 10.62 -14.94 6.98
C SER A 14 10.43 -15.86 8.18
N VAL A 15 9.40 -15.62 9.00
CA VAL A 15 9.00 -16.52 10.11
C VAL A 15 8.60 -17.91 9.59
N LEU A 16 7.95 -17.98 8.42
CA LEU A 16 7.46 -19.24 7.85
C LEU A 16 8.49 -19.92 6.93
N LEU A 17 9.32 -19.15 6.23
CA LEU A 17 10.18 -19.65 5.16
C LEU A 17 11.67 -19.70 5.54
N ASN A 18 12.09 -19.16 6.70
CA ASN A 18 13.50 -19.09 7.13
C ASN A 18 14.46 -18.45 6.11
N VAL A 19 13.93 -17.59 5.22
CA VAL A 19 14.71 -16.80 4.27
C VAL A 19 14.45 -15.32 4.56
N SER A 20 15.52 -14.54 4.71
CA SER A 20 15.45 -13.07 4.76
C SER A 20 15.98 -12.53 3.43
N ASP A 21 15.08 -12.17 2.53
CA ASP A 21 15.39 -11.66 1.19
C ASP A 21 15.03 -10.17 1.01
N HIS A 22 14.58 -9.50 2.08
CA HIS A 22 14.11 -8.12 2.04
C HIS A 22 14.76 -7.25 3.14
N SER A 23 15.15 -6.03 2.78
CA SER A 23 15.55 -4.98 3.72
C SER A 23 14.39 -4.01 3.94
N ILE A 24 14.22 -3.55 5.17
CA ILE A 24 13.19 -2.57 5.55
C ILE A 24 13.90 -1.29 5.99
N GLU A 25 13.44 -0.16 5.49
CA GLU A 25 13.97 1.16 5.84
C GLU A 25 12.83 2.09 6.28
N PRO A 26 12.96 2.77 7.44
CA PRO A 26 11.95 3.71 7.89
C PRO A 26 11.98 5.00 7.06
N ILE A 27 10.85 5.36 6.46
CA ILE A 27 10.67 6.64 5.75
C ILE A 27 10.29 7.77 6.71
N THR A 28 9.67 7.41 7.83
CA THR A 28 9.27 8.33 8.90
C THR A 28 9.69 7.75 10.24
N ASN A 29 9.50 8.50 11.33
CA ASN A 29 9.68 7.95 12.66
C ASN A 29 8.64 6.84 12.89
N ILE A 30 9.10 5.64 13.25
CA ILE A 30 8.25 4.49 13.49
C ILE A 30 8.51 3.91 14.90
N GLU A 31 7.49 3.25 15.42
CA GLU A 31 7.59 2.37 16.58
C GLU A 31 7.30 0.95 16.10
N VAL A 32 8.18 0.01 16.45
CA VAL A 32 8.04 -1.40 16.08
C VAL A 32 8.13 -2.26 17.33
N THR A 33 7.29 -3.29 17.40
CA THR A 33 7.36 -4.31 18.44
C THR A 33 7.83 -5.60 17.81
N GLU A 34 8.93 -6.16 18.33
CA GLU A 34 9.41 -7.46 17.93
C GLU A 34 8.52 -8.56 18.54
N VAL A 35 8.09 -9.50 17.70
CA VAL A 35 7.33 -10.68 18.12
C VAL A 35 8.10 -11.91 17.67
N LEU A 36 8.50 -12.75 18.63
CA LEU A 36 9.22 -13.98 18.32
C LEU A 36 8.28 -14.97 17.63
N ALA A 37 8.84 -15.77 16.70
CA ALA A 37 8.10 -16.81 15.99
C ALA A 37 7.41 -17.79 16.96
N THR A 38 8.08 -18.13 18.06
CA THR A 38 7.53 -19.02 19.10
C THR A 38 6.30 -18.42 19.76
N ASP A 39 6.37 -17.14 20.15
CA ASP A 39 5.27 -16.45 20.82
C ASP A 39 4.06 -16.27 19.89
N LEU A 40 4.33 -16.06 18.60
CA LEU A 40 3.31 -15.99 17.56
C LEU A 40 2.58 -17.34 17.41
N LEU A 41 3.34 -18.44 17.32
CA LEU A 41 2.78 -19.79 17.19
C LEU A 41 2.00 -20.22 18.44
N ASP A 42 2.49 -19.89 19.63
CA ASP A 42 1.78 -20.13 20.88
C ASP A 42 0.50 -19.29 20.97
N GLY A 43 0.56 -18.04 20.49
CA GLY A 43 -0.60 -17.16 20.35
C GLY A 43 -1.67 -17.73 19.40
N PHE A 44 -1.27 -18.39 18.32
CA PHE A 44 -2.19 -19.05 17.39
C PHE A 44 -2.91 -20.24 18.02
N ALA A 45 -2.18 -21.03 18.81
CA ALA A 45 -2.76 -22.18 19.53
C ALA A 45 -3.79 -21.73 20.57
N GLN A 46 -3.53 -20.61 21.25
CA GLN A 46 -4.41 -20.09 22.31
C GLN A 46 -5.59 -19.28 21.75
N THR A 47 -5.38 -18.54 20.67
CA THR A 47 -6.39 -17.67 20.05
C THR A 47 -6.46 -17.93 18.54
N PRO A 48 -7.24 -18.93 18.09
CA PRO A 48 -7.36 -19.26 16.67
C PRO A 48 -7.84 -18.09 15.79
N LYS A 49 -8.62 -17.17 16.37
CA LYS A 49 -9.06 -15.93 15.67
C LYS A 49 -7.88 -15.04 15.28
N LEU A 50 -6.80 -15.01 16.07
CA LEU A 50 -5.57 -14.27 15.76
C LEU A 50 -4.84 -14.90 14.58
N ALA A 51 -4.75 -16.23 14.55
CA ALA A 51 -4.14 -16.95 13.43
C ALA A 51 -4.87 -16.66 12.11
N VAL A 52 -6.20 -16.70 12.14
CA VAL A 52 -7.04 -16.33 10.99
C VAL A 52 -6.76 -14.88 10.57
N ALA A 53 -6.76 -13.93 11.51
CA ALA A 53 -6.49 -12.52 11.20
C ALA A 53 -5.12 -12.29 10.53
N ILE A 54 -4.09 -12.97 10.99
CA ILE A 54 -2.75 -12.87 10.41
C ILE A 54 -2.66 -13.53 9.03
N LEU A 55 -3.33 -14.67 8.84
CA LEU A 55 -3.42 -15.28 7.52
C LEU A 55 -4.11 -14.34 6.52
N TRP A 56 -5.19 -13.66 6.95
CA TRP A 56 -5.86 -12.64 6.14
C TRP A 56 -4.91 -11.49 5.77
N ALA A 57 -4.13 -10.97 6.72
CA ALA A 57 -3.16 -9.91 6.45
C ALA A 57 -2.11 -10.37 5.43
N ALA A 58 -1.58 -11.59 5.57
CA ALA A 58 -0.61 -12.15 4.64
C ALA A 58 -1.17 -12.32 3.21
N SER A 59 -2.41 -12.80 3.07
CA SER A 59 -3.06 -12.94 1.77
C SER A 59 -3.34 -11.59 1.10
N ARG A 60 -3.66 -10.56 1.87
CA ARG A 60 -3.80 -9.19 1.35
C ARG A 60 -2.47 -8.67 0.81
N ASP A 61 -1.38 -8.86 1.53
CA ASP A 61 -0.05 -8.43 1.07
C ASP A 61 0.37 -9.14 -0.23
N GLU A 62 0.04 -10.43 -0.38
CA GLU A 62 0.27 -11.16 -1.62
C GLU A 62 -0.58 -10.62 -2.78
N ALA A 63 -1.85 -10.31 -2.54
CA ALA A 63 -2.75 -9.72 -3.54
C ALA A 63 -2.23 -8.35 -4.04
N ILE A 64 -1.71 -7.51 -3.14
CA ILE A 64 -1.08 -6.22 -3.49
C ILE A 64 0.13 -6.46 -4.42
N VAL A 65 0.98 -7.43 -4.12
CA VAL A 65 2.14 -7.75 -4.97
C VAL A 65 1.72 -8.23 -6.36
N VAL A 66 0.66 -9.05 -6.46
CA VAL A 66 0.11 -9.50 -7.74
C VAL A 66 -0.45 -8.32 -8.54
N GLU A 67 -1.18 -7.41 -7.88
CA GLU A 67 -1.72 -6.21 -8.52
C GLU A 67 -0.61 -5.27 -8.99
N HIS A 68 0.50 -5.16 -8.25
CA HIS A 68 1.70 -4.43 -8.69
C HIS A 68 2.30 -5.00 -9.99
N LEU A 69 2.26 -6.33 -10.20
CA LEU A 69 2.72 -6.94 -11.46
C LEU A 69 1.81 -6.56 -12.63
N VAL A 70 0.49 -6.57 -12.43
CA VAL A 70 -0.50 -6.14 -13.44
C VAL A 70 -0.31 -4.65 -13.77
N ASN A 71 -0.14 -3.82 -12.74
CA ASN A 71 0.15 -2.40 -12.86
C ASN A 71 1.34 -2.16 -13.79
N ILE A 72 2.48 -2.82 -13.53
CA ILE A 72 3.71 -2.61 -14.30
C ILE A 72 3.55 -3.08 -15.75
N GLY A 73 2.88 -4.21 -15.98
CA GLY A 73 2.79 -4.86 -17.30
C GLY A 73 1.71 -4.33 -18.24
N CYS A 74 0.61 -3.78 -17.71
CA CYS A 74 -0.58 -3.50 -18.52
C CYS A 74 -1.08 -2.06 -18.45
N ARG A 75 -0.65 -1.25 -17.48
CA ARG A 75 -1.09 0.15 -17.31
C ARG A 75 -0.05 1.15 -17.82
N SER A 76 -0.53 2.24 -18.38
CA SER A 76 0.28 3.40 -18.75
C SER A 76 0.85 4.09 -17.50
N ALA A 77 1.87 4.93 -17.69
CA ALA A 77 2.53 5.61 -16.56
C ALA A 77 1.56 6.46 -15.71
N ILE A 78 0.56 7.08 -16.33
CA ILE A 78 -0.44 7.88 -15.62
C ILE A 78 -1.40 7.03 -14.80
N GLU A 79 -1.86 5.93 -15.37
CA GLU A 79 -2.71 4.95 -14.69
C GLU A 79 -1.97 4.32 -13.51
N ARG A 80 -0.69 3.94 -13.67
CA ARG A 80 0.12 3.38 -12.56
C ARG A 80 0.28 4.34 -11.39
N VAL A 81 0.57 5.61 -11.66
CA VAL A 81 0.69 6.63 -10.58
C VAL A 81 -0.67 6.87 -9.92
N ALA A 82 -1.73 7.00 -10.70
CA ALA A 82 -3.08 7.21 -10.18
C ALA A 82 -3.53 6.03 -9.29
N HIS A 83 -3.34 4.80 -9.77
CA HIS A 83 -3.66 3.58 -9.05
C HIS A 83 -2.87 3.49 -7.73
N PHE A 84 -1.56 3.73 -7.77
CA PHE A 84 -0.73 3.70 -6.57
C PHE A 84 -1.18 4.72 -5.51
N LEU A 85 -1.53 5.94 -5.92
CA LEU A 85 -2.03 6.96 -4.99
C LEU A 85 -3.40 6.60 -4.42
N LEU A 86 -4.27 5.93 -5.19
CA LEU A 86 -5.56 5.42 -4.72
C LEU A 86 -5.39 4.25 -3.74
N GLU A 87 -4.53 3.29 -4.06
CA GLU A 87 -4.21 2.15 -3.20
C GLU A 87 -3.66 2.62 -1.85
N LEU A 88 -2.65 3.50 -1.87
CA LEU A 88 -2.03 4.01 -0.65
C LEU A 88 -3.04 4.78 0.21
N GLY A 89 -3.89 5.61 -0.39
CA GLY A 89 -4.95 6.32 0.32
C GLY A 89 -6.01 5.36 0.89
N ALA A 90 -6.41 4.33 0.15
CA ALA A 90 -7.36 3.32 0.63
C ALA A 90 -6.79 2.54 1.83
N ARG A 91 -5.50 2.16 1.78
CA ARG A 91 -4.81 1.51 2.90
C ARG A 91 -4.73 2.43 4.12
N LEU A 92 -4.37 3.70 3.94
CA LEU A 92 -4.29 4.68 5.04
C LEU A 92 -5.67 5.00 5.64
N ALA A 93 -6.75 4.94 4.86
CA ALA A 93 -8.11 5.11 5.35
C ALA A 93 -8.53 4.00 6.33
N LEU A 94 -7.99 2.77 6.19
CA LEU A 94 -8.25 1.67 7.13
C LEU A 94 -7.69 1.92 8.55
N VAL A 95 -6.77 2.88 8.67
CA VAL A 95 -6.11 3.25 9.95
C VAL A 95 -6.34 4.72 10.30
N ASP A 96 -7.40 5.32 9.77
CA ASP A 96 -7.82 6.71 10.03
C ASP A 96 -6.75 7.78 9.68
N MET A 97 -5.84 7.47 8.76
CA MET A 97 -4.77 8.38 8.29
C MET A 97 -5.00 8.94 6.88
N GLY A 98 -6.19 8.73 6.33
CA GLY A 98 -6.59 9.23 5.03
C GLY A 98 -8.09 9.11 4.81
N ASP A 99 -8.60 9.81 3.81
CA ASP A 99 -9.99 9.74 3.40
C ASP A 99 -10.14 9.99 1.89
N LYS A 100 -11.38 10.18 1.42
CA LYS A 100 -11.66 10.51 0.01
C LYS A 100 -11.25 11.93 -0.39
N GLY A 101 -10.82 12.78 0.56
CA GLY A 101 -10.22 14.09 0.31
C GLY A 101 -8.71 14.03 0.14
N GLY A 102 -8.03 13.07 0.75
CA GLY A 102 -6.59 12.90 0.59
C GLY A 102 -5.90 12.25 1.78
N PHE A 103 -4.57 12.35 1.79
CA PHE A 103 -3.73 11.84 2.87
C PHE A 103 -2.34 12.51 2.88
N PHE A 104 -1.67 12.46 4.03
CA PHE A 104 -0.27 12.84 4.15
C PHE A 104 0.63 11.75 3.54
N CYS A 105 1.52 12.14 2.63
CA CYS A 105 2.40 11.24 1.90
C CYS A 105 3.86 11.72 2.03
N PRO A 106 4.71 11.05 2.82
CA PRO A 106 6.12 11.40 2.99
C PRO A 106 7.00 10.93 1.82
N LEU A 107 6.42 10.27 0.80
CA LEU A 107 7.19 9.67 -0.29
C LEU A 107 7.75 10.74 -1.23
N SER A 108 9.05 10.64 -1.50
CA SER A 108 9.70 11.46 -2.52
C SER A 108 9.37 10.96 -3.94
N GLN A 109 9.60 11.80 -4.95
CA GLN A 109 9.45 11.39 -6.35
C GLN A 109 10.41 10.26 -6.75
N TYR A 110 11.55 10.12 -6.05
CA TYR A 110 12.48 9.02 -6.24
C TYR A 110 11.92 7.71 -5.70
N LEU A 111 11.34 7.72 -4.50
CA LEU A 111 10.69 6.54 -3.92
C LEU A 111 9.49 6.10 -4.76
N LEU A 112 8.68 7.06 -5.26
CA LEU A 112 7.62 6.76 -6.22
C LEU A 112 8.16 6.16 -7.52
N ALA A 113 9.27 6.68 -8.04
CA ALA A 113 9.89 6.20 -9.26
C ALA A 113 10.35 4.74 -9.14
N ASP A 114 11.03 4.42 -8.03
CA ASP A 114 11.52 3.08 -7.74
C ASP A 114 10.36 2.08 -7.57
N ALA A 115 9.28 2.48 -6.89
CA ALA A 115 8.10 1.63 -6.72
C ALA A 115 7.35 1.37 -8.04
N LEU A 116 7.29 2.36 -8.93
CA LEU A 116 6.48 2.31 -10.15
C LEU A 116 7.26 1.90 -11.41
N GLY A 117 8.56 1.61 -11.30
CA GLY A 117 9.43 1.34 -12.43
C GLY A 117 9.47 2.51 -13.42
N LEU A 118 9.52 3.74 -12.90
CA LEU A 118 9.58 4.99 -13.65
C LEU A 118 10.86 5.74 -13.31
N SER A 119 11.20 6.78 -14.08
CA SER A 119 12.21 7.75 -13.64
C SER A 119 11.54 8.86 -12.82
N ALA A 120 12.28 9.48 -11.89
CA ALA A 120 11.75 10.59 -11.08
C ALA A 120 11.22 11.75 -11.95
N VAL A 121 11.87 12.05 -13.08
CA VAL A 121 11.40 13.06 -14.06
C VAL A 121 10.09 12.63 -14.71
N HIS A 122 9.92 11.33 -15.01
CA HIS A 122 8.66 10.82 -15.55
C HIS A 122 7.54 10.90 -14.50
N VAL A 123 7.81 10.51 -13.24
CA VAL A 123 6.85 10.68 -12.14
C VAL A 123 6.43 12.14 -12.00
N ASN A 124 7.36 13.08 -12.02
CA ASN A 124 7.06 14.51 -11.94
C ASN A 124 6.12 14.97 -13.08
N ARG A 125 6.41 14.55 -14.32
CA ARG A 125 5.57 14.85 -15.49
C ARG A 125 4.16 14.28 -15.34
N VAL A 126 4.04 13.06 -14.84
CA VAL A 126 2.73 12.40 -14.62
C VAL A 126 1.94 13.10 -13.52
N LEU A 127 2.57 13.42 -12.39
CA LEU A 127 1.93 14.18 -11.30
C LEU A 127 1.45 15.56 -11.79
N ARG A 128 2.25 16.23 -12.62
CA ARG A 128 1.85 17.48 -13.26
C ARG A 128 0.63 17.29 -14.16
N GLN A 129 0.62 16.25 -14.99
CA GLN A 129 -0.49 15.94 -15.89
C GLN A 129 -1.79 15.66 -15.11
N LEU A 130 -1.72 14.82 -14.06
CA LEU A 130 -2.85 14.54 -13.17
C LEU A 130 -3.42 15.80 -12.50
N ARG A 131 -2.54 16.74 -12.11
CA ARG A 131 -2.94 18.04 -11.58
C ARG A 131 -3.59 18.93 -12.63
N GLU A 132 -3.02 19.01 -13.83
CA GLU A 132 -3.57 19.80 -14.94
C GLU A 132 -4.94 19.27 -15.41
N GLN A 133 -5.19 17.97 -15.26
CA GLN A 133 -6.49 17.34 -15.48
C GLN A 133 -7.48 17.53 -14.31
N GLY A 134 -7.05 18.13 -13.20
CA GLY A 134 -7.90 18.37 -12.03
C GLY A 134 -8.29 17.09 -11.28
N LEU A 135 -7.51 16.01 -11.38
CA LEU A 135 -7.83 14.72 -10.76
C LEU A 135 -7.22 14.58 -9.36
N VAL A 136 -5.90 14.77 -9.25
CA VAL A 136 -5.16 14.67 -7.99
C VAL A 136 -4.00 15.65 -7.97
N THR A 137 -3.69 16.18 -6.80
CA THR A 137 -2.51 17.03 -6.57
C THR A 137 -1.64 16.39 -5.51
N PHE A 138 -0.35 16.22 -5.83
CA PHE A 138 0.66 15.87 -4.84
C PHE A 138 1.62 17.04 -4.68
N GLN A 139 1.52 17.74 -3.55
CA GLN A 139 2.36 18.89 -3.23
C GLN A 139 2.63 18.95 -1.72
N GLU A 140 3.83 19.38 -1.34
CA GLU A 140 4.20 19.64 0.07
C GLU A 140 3.95 18.45 1.02
N GLY A 141 4.15 17.22 0.53
CA GLY A 141 3.95 16.01 1.32
C GLY A 141 2.48 15.63 1.51
N HIS A 142 1.55 16.21 0.75
CA HIS A 142 0.13 15.89 0.82
C HIS A 142 -0.44 15.51 -0.55
N VAL A 143 -1.19 14.42 -0.59
CA VAL A 143 -1.96 13.98 -1.74
C VAL A 143 -3.39 14.42 -1.53
N THR A 144 -3.93 15.22 -2.45
CA THR A 144 -5.30 15.73 -2.40
C THR A 144 -6.06 15.24 -3.62
N TYR A 145 -7.17 14.53 -3.40
CA TYR A 145 -8.04 14.06 -4.47
C TYR A 145 -9.00 15.20 -4.86
N ASN A 146 -8.73 15.84 -6.00
CA ASN A 146 -9.58 16.92 -6.53
C ASN A 146 -10.85 16.36 -7.18
N ASN A 147 -10.73 15.20 -7.82
CA ASN A 147 -11.84 14.42 -8.37
C ASN A 147 -11.56 12.92 -8.15
N TYR A 148 -11.94 12.41 -6.98
CA TYR A 148 -11.72 11.02 -6.60
C TYR A 148 -12.37 10.05 -7.60
N ALA A 149 -13.62 10.28 -8.00
CA ALA A 149 -14.34 9.40 -8.92
C ALA A 149 -13.67 9.34 -10.30
N GLY A 150 -13.24 10.49 -10.84
CA GLY A 150 -12.52 10.53 -12.11
C GLY A 150 -11.13 9.90 -12.03
N LEU A 151 -10.46 9.98 -10.88
CA LEU A 151 -9.18 9.30 -10.67
C LEU A 151 -9.34 7.77 -10.62
N VAL A 152 -10.40 7.29 -9.96
CA VAL A 152 -10.76 5.85 -9.92
C VAL A 152 -11.05 5.33 -11.33
N GLU A 153 -11.86 6.05 -12.11
CA GLU A 153 -12.16 5.71 -13.50
C GLU A 153 -10.89 5.70 -14.37
N LEU A 154 -10.03 6.71 -14.23
CA LEU A 154 -8.77 6.77 -14.98
C LEU A 154 -7.86 5.58 -14.64
N ALA A 155 -7.76 5.19 -13.36
CA ALA A 155 -6.85 4.14 -12.92
C ALA A 155 -7.40 2.72 -13.13
N ASP A 156 -8.67 2.58 -13.50
CA ASP A 156 -9.43 1.33 -13.41
C ASP A 156 -9.22 0.67 -12.04
N PHE A 157 -9.40 1.47 -10.99
CA PHE A 157 -9.09 1.08 -9.62
C PHE A 157 -10.29 0.40 -8.97
N ASP A 158 -10.10 -0.85 -8.57
CA ASP A 158 -11.07 -1.63 -7.80
C ASP A 158 -10.45 -2.02 -6.45
N PRO A 159 -10.92 -1.48 -5.31
CA PRO A 159 -10.35 -1.77 -4.01
C PRO A 159 -10.69 -3.18 -3.50
N ILE A 160 -11.42 -4.03 -4.24
CA ILE A 160 -11.82 -5.38 -3.80
C ILE A 160 -10.65 -6.23 -3.31
N TYR A 161 -9.47 -6.10 -3.92
CA TYR A 161 -8.28 -6.85 -3.47
C TYR A 161 -7.73 -6.36 -2.12
N LEU A 162 -8.05 -5.12 -1.72
CA LEU A 162 -7.78 -4.55 -0.40
C LEU A 162 -8.92 -4.86 0.59
N GLU A 163 -10.16 -4.82 0.10
CA GLU A 163 -11.41 -5.04 0.83
C GLU A 163 -11.80 -6.52 0.91
N GLN A 164 -10.83 -7.41 1.09
CA GLN A 164 -11.13 -8.81 1.43
C GLN A 164 -11.76 -8.85 2.83
N ASN A 165 -13.06 -8.57 2.88
CA ASN A 165 -13.90 -8.60 4.07
C ASN A 165 -13.55 -9.82 4.89
N MET A 166 -12.99 -9.62 6.09
CA MET A 166 -12.67 -10.70 7.02
C MET A 166 -13.98 -11.43 7.36
N PRO A 167 -14.31 -12.59 6.75
CA PRO A 167 -15.63 -13.19 6.82
C PRO A 167 -15.92 -13.80 8.19
N LEU A 168 -14.92 -13.83 9.08
CA LEU A 168 -14.85 -14.69 10.25
C LEU A 168 -14.77 -13.93 11.59
N MET A 169 -14.90 -12.60 11.60
CA MET A 169 -15.04 -11.81 12.83
C MET A 169 -16.47 -11.29 13.02
N LYS A 170 -17.41 -12.23 13.14
CA LYS A 170 -18.66 -12.04 13.88
C LYS A 170 -18.67 -12.88 15.14
#